data_AF-A0A2K8U960-F1
#
_entry.id   AF-A0A2K8U960-F1
#
_cell.length_a   1.000
_cell.length_b   1.000
_cell.length_c   1.000
_cell.angle_alpha   90.00
_cell.angle_beta   90.00
_cell.angle_gamma   90.00
#
_symmetry.space_group_name_H-M   'P 1'
#
loop_
_entity.id
_entity.type
_entity.pdbx_description
1 polymer ?
#
loop_
_entity_poly.entity_id
_entity_poly.type
_entity_poly.pdbx_seq_one_letter_code
_entity_poly.pdbx_strand_id
1 'polypeptide(L)'
;MLTTTLRKVGGSVMSTVPPAILGLLHLRAGETVGVTVDGGPLVIEPTRTPRSSLDQLLAQCNPSAEAGDEDRAWLDDRPVGRE
;
A
#
# COMPACT_ATOMS: atom_id res chain seq x y z
N MET A 1 22.41 -11.90 15.24
CA MET A 1 21.12 -12.15 15.92
C MET A 1 20.83 -10.98 16.84
N LEU A 2 19.71 -10.28 16.66
CA LEU A 2 19.26 -9.23 17.58
C LEU A 2 18.29 -9.85 18.58
N THR A 3 18.53 -9.66 19.87
CA THR A 3 17.63 -10.09 20.94
C THR A 3 16.94 -8.87 21.54
N THR A 4 15.68 -9.03 21.92
CA THR A 4 14.86 -8.00 22.54
C THR A 4 14.00 -8.64 23.62
N THR A 5 13.63 -7.89 24.64
CA THR A 5 12.79 -8.38 25.74
C THR A 5 11.35 -7.93 25.54
N LEU A 6 10.42 -8.80 25.94
CA LEU A 6 9.01 -8.46 26.02
C LEU A 6 8.71 -7.76 27.35
N ARG A 7 7.96 -6.66 27.31
CA ARG A 7 7.55 -5.91 28.50
C ARG A 7 6.05 -5.68 28.54
N LYS A 8 5.47 -5.71 29.73
CA LYS A 8 4.05 -5.43 29.95
C LYS A 8 3.75 -3.94 29.75
N VAL A 9 2.71 -3.63 28.98
CA VAL A 9 2.22 -2.27 28.72
C VAL A 9 0.69 -2.33 28.79
N GLY A 10 0.12 -1.78 29.86
CA GLY A 10 -1.32 -1.89 30.13
C GLY A 10 -1.79 -3.35 30.20
N GLY A 11 -2.82 -3.68 29.41
CA GLY A 11 -3.35 -5.04 29.26
C GLY A 11 -2.58 -5.93 28.27
N SER A 12 -1.47 -5.46 27.70
CA SER A 12 -0.76 -6.12 26.59
C SER A 12 0.74 -6.24 26.85
N VAL A 13 1.45 -6.81 25.87
CA VAL A 13 2.91 -6.98 25.88
C VAL A 13 3.49 -6.34 24.63
N MET A 14 4.61 -5.63 24.78
CA MET A 14 5.29 -4.93 23.71
C MET A 14 6.75 -5.35 23.62
N SER A 15 7.31 -5.32 22.41
CA SER A 15 8.73 -5.48 22.13
C SER A 15 9.30 -4.21 21.52
N THR A 16 10.53 -3.84 21.86
CA THR A 16 11.25 -2.76 21.19
C THR A 16 11.78 -3.23 19.84
N VAL A 17 11.51 -2.46 18.79
CA VAL A 17 12.06 -2.69 17.44
C VAL A 17 13.16 -1.65 17.18
N PRO A 18 14.42 -2.06 16.94
CA PRO A 18 15.50 -1.13 16.64
C PRO A 18 15.21 -0.30 15.38
N PRO A 19 15.58 1.01 15.33
CA PRO A 19 15.31 1.87 14.17
C PRO A 19 15.89 1.33 12.85
N ALA A 20 17.02 0.63 12.91
CA ALA A 20 17.61 -0.01 11.74
C ALA A 20 16.68 -1.06 11.09
N ILE A 21 15.93 -1.82 11.90
CA ILE A 21 14.96 -2.80 11.38
C ILE A 21 13.77 -2.10 10.72
N LEU A 22 13.28 -1.01 11.32
CA LEU A 22 12.22 -0.19 10.71
C LEU A 22 12.67 0.36 9.34
N GLY A 23 13.91 0.83 9.25
CA GLY A 23 14.50 1.33 8.00
C GLY A 23 14.56 0.26 6.90
N LEU A 24 14.96 -0.98 7.25
CA LEU A 24 15.00 -2.10 6.31
C LEU A 24 13.63 -2.50 5.77
N LEU A 25 12.58 -2.34 6.58
CA LEU A 25 11.20 -2.68 6.21
C LEU A 25 10.40 -1.47 5.67
N HIS A 26 11.04 -0.29 5.58
CA HIS A 26 10.40 0.98 5.25
C HIS A 26 9.18 1.32 6.13
N LEU A 27 9.23 0.92 7.40
CA LEU A 27 8.18 1.16 8.38
C LEU A 27 8.45 2.39 9.23
N ARG A 28 7.39 2.97 9.80
CA ARG A 28 7.47 4.07 10.77
C ARG A 28 6.73 3.72 12.06
N ALA A 29 7.14 4.35 13.16
CA ALA A 29 6.44 4.21 14.43
C ALA A 29 4.99 4.71 14.28
N GLY A 30 4.02 3.91 14.75
CA GLY A 30 2.59 4.21 14.64
C GLY A 30 1.93 3.68 13.37
N GLU A 31 2.68 3.10 12.43
CA GLU A 31 2.08 2.40 11.28
C GLU A 31 1.45 1.06 11.70
N THR A 32 0.33 0.71 11.06
CA THR A 32 -0.29 -0.60 11.20
C THR A 32 0.54 -1.65 10.49
N VAL A 33 0.74 -2.78 11.15
CA VAL A 33 1.46 -3.96 10.64
C VAL A 33 0.59 -5.20 10.78
N GLY A 34 0.82 -6.18 9.90
CA GLY A 34 0.30 -7.54 10.07
C GLY A 34 1.08 -8.26 11.17
N VAL A 35 0.38 -9.04 11.98
CA VAL A 35 0.98 -9.88 13.03
C VAL A 35 0.35 -11.27 12.96
N THR A 36 1.17 -12.29 12.73
CA THR A 36 0.73 -13.69 12.58
C THR A 36 1.66 -14.62 13.36
N VAL A 37 1.19 -15.85 13.61
CA VAL A 37 2.01 -16.94 14.17
C VAL A 37 2.17 -18.00 13.09
N ASP A 38 3.40 -18.22 12.64
CA ASP A 38 3.72 -19.18 11.58
C ASP A 38 4.51 -20.36 12.17
N GLY A 39 3.82 -21.42 12.56
CA GLY A 39 4.47 -22.65 13.05
C GLY A 39 5.31 -22.49 14.33
N GLY A 40 5.19 -21.37 15.04
CA GLY A 40 5.95 -21.06 16.26
C GLY A 40 6.48 -19.64 16.29
N PRO A 41 7.22 -19.19 15.25
CA PRO A 41 7.60 -17.79 15.08
C PRO A 41 6.42 -16.80 15.10
N LEU A 42 6.59 -15.69 15.82
CA LEU A 42 5.76 -14.50 15.67
C LEU A 42 6.29 -13.70 14.48
N VAL A 43 5.50 -13.59 13.42
CA VAL A 43 5.85 -12.86 12.20
C VAL A 43 5.18 -11.49 12.24
N ILE A 44 5.97 -10.45 12.00
CA ILE A 44 5.49 -9.08 11.87
C ILE A 44 5.86 -8.62 10.46
N GLU A 45 4.87 -8.19 9.69
CA GLU A 45 5.06 -7.80 8.30
C GLU A 45 4.39 -6.46 7.98
N PRO A 46 4.96 -5.66 7.06
CA PRO A 46 4.29 -4.46 6.59
C PRO A 46 2.93 -4.81 6.00
N THR A 47 1.88 -4.13 6.47
CA THR A 47 0.59 -4.14 5.77
C THR A 47 0.77 -3.31 4.51
N ARG A 48 1.27 -3.95 3.44
CA ARG A 48 1.31 -3.31 2.13
C ARG A 48 -0.15 -3.08 1.75
N THR A 49 -0.63 -1.85 1.83
CA THR A 49 -1.71 -1.43 0.94
C THR A 49 -1.23 -1.85 -0.45
N PRO A 50 -1.95 -2.72 -1.19
CA PRO A 50 -1.56 -3.03 -2.54
C PRO A 50 -1.53 -1.71 -3.29
N ARG A 51 -0.33 -1.16 -3.48
CA ARG A 51 -0.09 -0.20 -4.54
C ARG A 51 -0.36 -1.03 -5.77
N SER A 52 -1.58 -0.92 -6.31
CA SER A 52 -1.91 -1.58 -7.55
C SER A 52 -0.80 -1.21 -8.52
N SER A 53 -0.03 -2.20 -8.96
CA SER A 53 1.01 -1.93 -9.94
C SER A 53 0.36 -1.31 -11.17
N LEU A 54 1.13 -0.55 -11.95
CA LEU A 54 0.62 -0.05 -13.23
C LEU A 54 0.02 -1.20 -14.05
N ASP A 55 0.68 -2.36 -14.07
CA ASP A 55 0.17 -3.57 -14.73
C ASP A 55 -1.19 -4.04 -14.16
N GLN A 56 -1.37 -4.02 -12.84
CA GLN A 56 -2.63 -4.41 -12.21
C GLN A 56 -3.76 -3.41 -12.53
N LEU A 57 -3.44 -2.12 -12.61
CA LEU A 57 -4.40 -1.08 -12.99
C LEU A 57 -4.77 -1.21 -14.48
N LEU A 58 -3.79 -1.41 -15.35
CA LEU A 58 -4.01 -1.59 -16.78
C LEU A 58 -4.78 -2.88 -17.10
N ALA A 59 -4.56 -3.96 -16.36
CA ALA A 59 -5.32 -5.21 -16.51
C ALA A 59 -6.83 -5.04 -16.22
N GLN A 60 -7.21 -4.00 -15.47
CA GLN A 60 -8.61 -3.67 -15.20
C GLN A 60 -9.23 -2.77 -16.29
N CYS A 61 -8.42 -2.20 -17.18
CA CYS A 61 -8.90 -1.38 -18.28
C CYS A 61 -9.32 -2.23 -19.47
N ASN A 62 -10.45 -1.90 -20.10
CA ASN A 62 -10.82 -2.43 -21.41
C ASN A 62 -10.32 -1.46 -22.49
N PRO A 63 -9.26 -1.79 -23.26
CA PRO A 63 -8.71 -0.90 -24.29
C PRO A 63 -9.63 -0.72 -25.50
N SER A 64 -10.67 -1.56 -25.63
CA SER A 64 -11.68 -1.47 -26.67
C SER A 64 -13.00 -0.90 -26.15
N ALA A 65 -13.02 -0.33 -24.94
CA ALA A 65 -14.19 0.39 -24.44
C ALA A 65 -14.48 1.58 -25.39
N GLU A 66 -15.74 1.72 -25.78
CA GLU A 66 -16.16 2.88 -26.55
C GLU A 66 -16.10 4.14 -25.67
N ALA A 67 -15.72 5.25 -26.29
CA ALA A 67 -15.74 6.57 -25.67
C ALA A 67 -17.15 6.88 -25.14
N GLY A 68 -17.23 7.39 -23.91
CA GLY A 68 -18.50 7.80 -23.31
C GLY A 68 -19.10 9.02 -24.02
N ASP A 69 -20.36 9.34 -23.71
CA ASP A 69 -21.03 10.49 -24.34
C ASP A 69 -20.32 11.83 -24.06
N GLU A 70 -19.72 11.97 -22.87
CA GLU A 70 -18.91 13.14 -22.51
C GLU A 70 -17.62 13.22 -23.35
N ASP A 71 -16.91 12.09 -23.49
CA ASP A 71 -15.70 12.00 -24.31
C ASP A 71 -16.00 12.30 -25.78
N ARG A 72 -17.11 11.78 -26.31
CA ARG A 72 -17.55 12.08 -27.69
C ARG A 72 -17.91 13.56 -27.86
N ALA A 73 -18.65 14.14 -26.91
CA ALA A 73 -18.96 15.56 -26.96
C ALA A 73 -17.71 16.43 -26.98
N TRP A 74 -16.65 16.01 -26.26
CA TRP A 74 -15.36 16.70 -26.27
C TRP A 74 -14.58 16.49 -27.57
N LEU A 75 -14.57 15.26 -28.11
CA LEU A 75 -13.90 14.91 -29.37
C LEU A 75 -14.56 15.55 -30.60
N ASP A 76 -15.88 15.68 -30.59
CA ASP A 76 -16.67 16.26 -31.68
C ASP A 76 -16.81 17.79 -31.56
N ASP A 77 -16.24 18.40 -30.50
CA ASP A 77 -16.33 19.84 -30.32
C ASP A 77 -15.54 20.57 -31.41
N ARG A 78 -16.12 21.67 -31.88
CA ARG A 78 -15.54 22.43 -32.99
C ARG A 78 -14.40 23.31 -32.48
N PRO A 79 -13.32 23.50 -33.25
CA PRO A 79 -12.27 24.43 -32.88
C PRO A 79 -12.83 25.84 -32.65
N VAL A 80 -12.63 26.39 -31.45
CA VAL A 80 -13.05 27.76 -31.06
C VAL A 80 -11.88 28.75 -31.01
N GLY A 81 -10.69 28.34 -31.47
CA GLY A 81 -9.47 29.15 -31.43
C GLY A 81 -9.64 30.49 -32.15
N ARG A 82 -9.17 31.56 -31.50
CA ARG A 82 -8.97 32.92 -32.06
C ARG A 82 -7.48 33.28 -32.10
N GLU A 83 -6.61 32.31 -32.32
CA GLU A 83 -5.18 32.55 -32.56
C GLU A 83 -4.94 33.28 -33.88
#